data_AF-A0A7W7CE32-F1
#
_entry.id   AF-A0A7W7CE32-F1
#
_cell.length_a   1.000
_cell.length_b   1.000
_cell.length_c   1.000
_cell.angle_alpha   90.00
_cell.angle_beta   90.00
_cell.angle_gamma   90.00
#
_symmetry.space_group_name_H-M   'P 1'
#
loop_
_entity.id
_entity.type
_entity.pdbx_description
1 polymer ?
#
loop_
_entity_poly.entity_id
_entity_poly.type
_entity_poly.pdbx_seq_one_letter_code
_entity_poly.pdbx_strand_id
1 'polypeptide(L)'
;MRMMIASRQVDTLGASGTGPLSPSASQTSAPRPPTPPHQLGELDPQEPFIGRDDELAWLAERIADGNSLVVLSGPAGVGVTSLVLRTAHQHADAFPGGQLYADLGRVGILRGRVILDHVLRGWLRALGTPVDLVDRAVGMEQATELFRSMTAGLELLVVIDNADAESQIEALLPAEPGNLVLAVLPESPARLTDRDRAVHLPLMPLNPASSNTLLTAAIDPERIAGRADYVVELAFLCAGMPLALVLAATTLAEHPDVQVGDVIANLAAFHRDRGNLTTNLSATLAVAATRKLAFDQLSPAQANALCCLAIYPGSVLNSAVAVGATGLLLTAAGELLDTLARSKLLQRNGPDRYRLSASFADLVRQHVHDTWAWSTWSAVLVDCLMVLHHAALDADLVLFPGRQYLFATARLASRSRTRPVYPSRAAARTAMDHLRPNLVAAVVAAVSIGRPALACHLCDAVYGYFLDCGGVAEWIVMLENGVIAARTLDDPAVEAELQWQLATAYLRQGTAAGRRAARERFRSAAELAERVSIDGAGVIQAGQAPAFSHRLPRAGGADLPGPDDRSRRSPAALNDTDPL
;
A
#
# COMPACT_ATOMS: atom_id res chain seq x y z
N MET A 1 17.68 84.12 19.34
CA MET A 1 18.78 83.17 19.09
C MET A 1 18.12 81.91 18.51
N ARG A 2 17.45 81.98 17.34
CA ARG A 2 17.91 82.06 15.91
C ARG A 2 18.50 80.71 15.47
N MET A 3 18.04 80.00 14.43
CA MET A 3 17.76 80.38 13.03
C MET A 3 16.58 79.52 12.45
N MET A 4 15.61 80.02 11.66
CA MET A 4 15.65 80.42 10.22
C MET A 4 15.98 79.23 9.30
N ILE A 5 15.11 78.71 8.41
CA ILE A 5 14.62 79.21 7.08
C ILE A 5 13.46 78.23 6.68
N ALA A 6 12.24 78.56 6.21
CA ALA A 6 11.70 79.43 5.15
C ALA A 6 11.94 78.96 3.69
N SER A 7 11.02 78.09 3.20
CA SER A 7 10.21 78.24 1.95
C SER A 7 10.85 78.48 0.57
N ARG A 8 10.51 77.62 -0.41
CA ARG A 8 9.80 77.87 -1.71
C ARG A 8 10.17 76.79 -2.77
N GLN A 9 9.19 76.06 -3.33
CA GLN A 9 8.52 76.25 -4.64
C GLN A 9 9.49 76.26 -5.85
N VAL A 10 9.24 75.70 -7.04
CA VAL A 10 8.18 74.91 -7.71
C VAL A 10 8.78 74.50 -9.08
N ASP A 11 8.38 73.33 -9.59
CA ASP A 11 8.34 72.80 -10.98
C ASP A 11 9.47 73.08 -12.00
N THR A 12 9.97 72.03 -12.68
CA THR A 12 9.44 71.55 -13.98
C THR A 12 10.38 70.56 -14.69
N LEU A 13 9.77 69.46 -15.17
CA LEU A 13 9.96 68.76 -16.46
C LEU A 13 11.35 68.26 -16.91
N GLY A 14 11.39 66.96 -17.26
CA GLY A 14 12.38 66.45 -18.23
C GLY A 14 12.60 64.94 -18.15
N ALA A 15 11.80 64.19 -18.91
CA ALA A 15 11.81 62.74 -18.98
C ALA A 15 12.97 62.15 -19.80
N SER A 16 13.23 60.85 -19.53
CA SER A 16 13.73 59.78 -20.43
C SER A 16 15.15 59.29 -20.20
N GLY A 17 15.29 57.99 -19.89
CA GLY A 17 16.58 57.28 -19.88
C GLY A 17 16.55 55.96 -19.11
N THR A 18 16.08 54.91 -19.78
CA THR A 18 15.86 53.51 -19.34
C THR A 18 17.09 52.76 -18.79
N GLY A 19 16.87 51.97 -17.73
CA GLY A 19 17.70 50.81 -17.35
C GLY A 19 16.86 49.81 -16.54
N PRO A 20 16.80 48.51 -16.91
CA PRO A 20 15.89 47.54 -16.29
C PRO A 20 16.40 47.11 -14.90
N LEU A 21 15.56 47.26 -13.89
CA LEU A 21 15.77 46.67 -12.57
C LEU A 21 15.53 45.16 -12.65
N SER A 22 16.59 44.38 -12.50
CA SER A 22 16.52 42.93 -12.27
C SER A 22 15.70 42.64 -11.01
N PRO A 23 14.71 41.73 -11.05
CA PRO A 23 14.10 41.21 -9.84
C PRO A 23 15.08 40.22 -9.21
N SER A 24 15.67 40.61 -8.08
CA SER A 24 16.44 39.71 -7.23
C SER A 24 15.50 38.65 -6.64
N ALA A 25 15.44 37.48 -7.28
CA ALA A 25 14.73 36.32 -6.76
C ALA A 25 15.45 35.87 -5.48
N SER A 26 14.87 36.22 -4.34
CA SER A 26 15.24 35.63 -3.05
C SER A 26 14.77 34.18 -3.08
N GLN A 27 15.70 33.25 -3.31
CA GLN A 27 15.45 31.82 -3.16
C GLN A 27 15.24 31.54 -1.67
N THR A 28 13.99 31.41 -1.26
CA THR A 28 13.65 30.87 0.05
C THR A 28 14.00 29.38 0.05
N SER A 29 15.17 29.03 0.56
CA SER A 29 15.53 27.62 0.80
C SER A 29 14.52 27.02 1.77
N ALA A 30 13.79 25.99 1.36
CA ALA A 30 12.90 25.25 2.24
C ALA A 30 13.71 24.66 3.42
N PRO A 31 13.15 24.62 4.63
CA PRO A 31 13.85 24.04 5.78
C PRO A 31 14.10 22.55 5.53
N ARG A 32 15.37 22.12 5.52
CA ARG A 32 15.74 20.70 5.53
C ARG A 32 15.16 20.03 6.79
N PRO A 33 14.64 18.80 6.70
CA PRO A 33 14.24 18.05 7.89
C PRO A 33 15.45 17.89 8.83
N PRO A 34 15.24 17.93 10.16
CA PRO A 34 16.31 17.79 11.15
C PRO A 34 16.97 16.40 11.13
N THR A 35 16.30 15.40 10.53
CA THR A 35 16.83 14.06 10.31
C THR A 35 16.40 13.55 8.92
N PRO A 36 17.32 13.11 8.05
CA PRO A 36 16.97 12.51 6.77
C PRO A 36 16.20 11.19 6.96
N PRO A 37 15.29 10.83 6.04
CA PRO A 37 14.56 9.57 6.12
C PRO A 37 15.50 8.37 5.92
N HIS A 38 15.27 7.28 6.67
CA HIS A 38 15.96 5.99 6.51
C HIS A 38 14.90 4.89 6.33
N GLN A 39 14.44 4.69 5.10
CA GLN A 39 13.30 3.82 4.81
C GLN A 39 13.65 2.53 4.05
N LEU A 40 14.93 2.19 3.88
CA LEU A 40 15.30 0.99 3.14
C LEU A 40 14.67 -0.26 3.76
N GLY A 41 14.22 -1.16 2.88
CA GLY A 41 13.72 -2.47 3.29
C GLY A 41 14.78 -3.25 4.07
N GLU A 42 14.35 -4.11 4.99
CA GLU A 42 15.25 -4.95 5.76
C GLU A 42 15.92 -6.00 4.87
N LEU A 43 17.23 -6.19 5.04
CA LEU A 43 17.96 -7.36 4.54
C LEU A 43 18.07 -8.36 5.69
N ASP A 44 17.76 -9.63 5.44
CA ASP A 44 18.12 -10.69 6.38
C ASP A 44 19.63 -10.96 6.22
N PRO A 45 20.47 -10.62 7.22
CA PRO A 45 21.91 -10.84 7.12
C PRO A 45 22.30 -12.32 7.08
N GLN A 46 21.39 -13.23 7.46
CA GLN A 46 21.62 -14.67 7.44
C GLN A 46 21.26 -15.31 6.10
N GLU A 47 20.63 -14.57 5.18
CA GLU A 47 20.25 -15.13 3.88
C GLU A 47 21.47 -15.15 2.93
N PRO A 48 21.91 -16.33 2.45
CA PRO A 48 23.08 -16.42 1.58
C PRO A 48 22.82 -15.70 0.25
N PHE A 49 23.70 -14.77 -0.09
CA PHE A 49 23.67 -14.05 -1.37
C PHE A 49 24.84 -14.52 -2.22
N ILE A 50 24.58 -15.42 -3.16
CA ILE A 50 25.60 -16.16 -3.93
C ILE A 50 25.44 -15.88 -5.41
N GLY A 51 26.58 -15.72 -6.10
CA GLY A 51 26.65 -15.73 -7.56
C GLY A 51 26.09 -14.49 -8.24
N ARG A 52 26.20 -13.33 -7.57
CA ARG A 52 25.75 -12.02 -8.05
C ARG A 52 26.85 -10.95 -7.99
N ASP A 53 28.10 -11.38 -7.88
CA ASP A 53 29.25 -10.49 -7.70
C ASP A 53 29.50 -9.63 -8.95
N ASP A 54 29.31 -10.21 -10.14
CA ASP A 54 29.44 -9.49 -11.42
C ASP A 54 28.37 -8.40 -11.55
N GLU A 55 27.11 -8.71 -11.21
CA GLU A 55 26.02 -7.73 -11.23
C GLU A 55 26.20 -6.63 -10.18
N LEU A 56 26.69 -6.97 -8.98
CA LEU A 56 27.04 -5.97 -7.97
C LEU A 56 28.18 -5.06 -8.43
N ALA A 57 29.23 -5.62 -9.03
CA ALA A 57 30.35 -4.86 -9.56
C ALA A 57 29.90 -3.94 -10.71
N TRP A 58 29.06 -4.45 -11.62
CA TRP A 58 28.48 -3.66 -12.70
C TRP A 58 27.62 -2.51 -12.16
N LEU A 59 26.79 -2.75 -11.13
CA LEU A 59 25.99 -1.70 -10.50
C LEU A 59 26.88 -0.64 -9.85
N ALA A 60 27.91 -1.04 -9.10
CA ALA A 60 28.85 -0.12 -8.48
C ALA A 60 29.58 0.76 -9.51
N GLU A 61 30.00 0.17 -10.63
CA GLU A 61 30.64 0.90 -11.74
C GLU A 61 29.69 1.94 -12.35
N ARG A 62 28.45 1.55 -12.66
CA ARG A 62 27.46 2.48 -13.23
C ARG A 62 27.06 3.59 -12.27
N ILE A 63 26.97 3.30 -10.98
CA ILE A 63 26.71 4.31 -9.94
C ILE A 63 27.90 5.28 -9.86
N ALA A 64 29.14 4.79 -9.91
CA ALA A 64 30.34 5.61 -9.91
C ALA A 64 30.46 6.51 -11.15
N ASP A 65 30.00 6.04 -12.31
CA ASP A 65 29.92 6.82 -13.57
C ASP A 65 28.86 7.95 -13.52
N GLY A 66 28.10 8.06 -12.43
CA GLY A 66 27.07 9.09 -12.24
C GLY A 66 25.72 8.76 -12.86
N ASN A 67 25.44 7.48 -13.16
CA ASN A 67 24.11 7.06 -13.60
C ASN A 67 23.10 7.20 -12.45
N SER A 68 22.07 8.02 -12.68
CA SER A 68 21.08 8.37 -11.65
C SER A 68 19.84 7.47 -11.66
N LEU A 69 19.65 6.63 -12.69
CA LEU A 69 18.51 5.73 -12.80
C LEU A 69 18.98 4.35 -13.30
N VAL A 70 18.85 3.34 -12.45
CA VAL A 70 19.11 1.95 -12.80
C VAL A 70 17.81 1.17 -12.71
N VAL A 71 17.41 0.55 -13.81
CA VAL A 71 16.23 -0.29 -13.89
C VAL A 71 16.66 -1.75 -13.98
N LEU A 72 16.20 -2.56 -13.04
CA LEU A 72 16.43 -3.99 -13.01
C LEU A 72 15.16 -4.72 -13.41
N SER A 73 15.30 -5.76 -14.22
CA SER A 73 14.18 -6.62 -14.58
C SER A 73 14.56 -8.09 -14.50
N GLY A 74 13.57 -8.97 -14.37
CA GLY A 74 13.82 -10.40 -14.37
C GLY A 74 12.65 -11.20 -13.82
N PRO A 75 12.64 -12.53 -14.04
CA PRO A 75 11.54 -13.38 -13.62
C PRO A 75 11.38 -13.39 -12.10
N ALA A 76 10.14 -13.55 -11.63
CA ALA A 76 9.85 -13.62 -10.19
C ALA A 76 10.69 -14.70 -9.50
N GLY A 77 11.39 -14.32 -8.43
CA GLY A 77 12.28 -15.23 -7.68
C GLY A 77 13.73 -15.32 -8.19
N VAL A 78 14.11 -14.53 -9.20
CA VAL A 78 15.51 -14.47 -9.70
C VAL A 78 16.46 -13.69 -8.78
N GLY A 79 15.91 -12.93 -7.83
CA GLY A 79 16.66 -12.18 -6.82
C GLY A 79 16.80 -10.67 -7.09
N VAL A 80 15.96 -10.08 -7.97
CA VAL A 80 16.04 -8.64 -8.29
C VAL A 80 15.89 -7.77 -7.05
N THR A 81 14.84 -7.96 -6.26
CA THR A 81 14.63 -7.20 -5.01
C THR A 81 15.80 -7.35 -4.04
N SER A 82 16.36 -8.56 -3.88
CA SER A 82 17.52 -8.81 -3.03
C SER A 82 18.77 -8.06 -3.52
N LEU A 83 19.02 -8.05 -4.84
CA LEU A 83 20.13 -7.32 -5.45
C LEU A 83 19.96 -5.80 -5.30
N VAL A 84 18.75 -5.28 -5.52
CA VAL A 84 18.43 -3.86 -5.34
C VAL A 84 18.63 -3.42 -3.89
N LEU A 85 18.05 -4.14 -2.94
CA LEU A 85 18.19 -3.80 -1.52
C LEU A 85 19.65 -3.90 -1.09
N ARG A 86 20.40 -4.92 -1.51
CA ARG A 86 21.83 -5.03 -1.19
C ARG A 86 22.64 -3.87 -1.75
N THR A 87 22.39 -3.49 -3.00
CA THR A 87 23.03 -2.33 -3.63
C THR A 87 22.68 -1.04 -2.90
N ALA A 88 21.40 -0.87 -2.52
CA ALA A 88 20.92 0.29 -1.78
C ALA A 88 21.59 0.42 -0.40
N HIS A 89 21.68 -0.68 0.34
CA HIS A 89 22.35 -0.72 1.65
C HIS A 89 23.87 -0.44 1.53
N GLN A 90 24.53 -0.93 0.48
CA GLN A 90 25.96 -0.67 0.25
C GLN A 90 26.29 0.79 -0.06
N HIS A 91 25.35 1.51 -0.68
CA HIS A 91 25.53 2.92 -1.08
C HIS A 91 24.78 3.90 -0.17
N ALA A 92 24.10 3.40 0.87
CA ALA A 92 23.23 4.17 1.76
C ALA A 92 23.91 5.41 2.36
N ASP A 93 25.18 5.30 2.72
CA ASP A 93 25.97 6.37 3.36
C ASP A 93 26.39 7.48 2.39
N ALA A 94 26.33 7.25 1.07
CA ALA A 94 26.68 8.24 0.05
C ALA A 94 25.57 9.27 -0.21
N PHE A 95 24.38 9.09 0.39
CA PHE A 95 23.20 9.93 0.14
C PHE A 95 22.72 10.63 1.43
N PRO A 96 23.33 11.77 1.80
CA PRO A 96 23.03 12.49 3.04
C PRO A 96 21.61 13.09 3.08
N GLY A 97 20.94 13.21 1.93
CA GLY A 97 19.53 13.62 1.85
C GLY A 97 18.57 12.55 2.38
N GLY A 98 19.03 11.30 2.51
CA GLY A 98 18.26 10.18 3.02
C GLY A 98 17.89 9.14 1.96
N GLN A 99 17.12 8.15 2.42
CA GLN A 99 16.75 6.96 1.67
C GLN A 99 15.24 6.78 1.67
N LEU A 100 14.67 6.59 0.50
CA LEU A 100 13.24 6.35 0.27
C LEU A 100 13.03 4.99 -0.37
N TYR A 101 12.05 4.23 0.12
CA TYR A 101 11.66 2.93 -0.43
C TYR A 101 10.16 2.91 -0.68
N ALA A 102 9.76 2.37 -1.83
CA ALA A 102 8.38 2.05 -2.14
C ALA A 102 8.29 0.68 -2.79
N ASP A 103 7.43 -0.18 -2.26
CA ASP A 103 7.01 -1.44 -2.90
C ASP A 103 5.61 -1.23 -3.46
N LEU A 104 5.52 -1.04 -4.77
CA LEU A 104 4.25 -0.74 -5.43
C LEU A 104 3.33 -1.97 -5.49
N GLY A 105 3.90 -3.17 -5.36
CA GLY A 105 3.16 -4.43 -5.26
C GLY A 105 2.52 -4.68 -3.88
N ARG A 106 2.90 -3.95 -2.82
CA ARG A 106 2.28 -4.06 -1.48
C ARG A 106 0.90 -3.42 -1.38
N VAL A 107 0.56 -2.52 -2.30
CA VAL A 107 -0.64 -1.69 -2.22
C VAL A 107 -1.81 -2.30 -3.01
N GLY A 108 -1.78 -3.62 -3.24
CA GLY A 108 -2.57 -4.40 -4.23
C GLY A 108 -4.11 -4.30 -4.22
N ILE A 109 -4.72 -3.44 -3.40
CA ILE A 109 -6.15 -3.10 -3.47
C ILE A 109 -6.38 -1.75 -4.17
N LEU A 110 -5.41 -0.85 -4.08
CA LEU A 110 -5.39 0.38 -4.85
C LEU A 110 -4.83 0.07 -6.24
N ARG A 111 -5.32 0.74 -7.27
CA ARG A 111 -4.83 0.53 -8.65
C ARG A 111 -4.26 1.83 -9.22
N GLY A 112 -3.17 1.68 -9.98
CA GLY A 112 -2.61 2.75 -10.81
C GLY A 112 -2.33 4.03 -10.03
N ARG A 113 -3.03 5.12 -10.39
CA ARG A 113 -2.82 6.47 -9.85
C ARG A 113 -3.06 6.59 -8.34
N VAL A 114 -3.85 5.69 -7.74
CA VAL A 114 -4.12 5.77 -6.31
C VAL A 114 -2.91 5.32 -5.48
N ILE A 115 -2.12 4.38 -5.99
CA ILE A 115 -0.91 3.88 -5.32
C ILE A 115 0.16 4.97 -5.25
N LEU A 116 0.47 5.64 -6.36
CA LEU A 116 1.60 6.56 -6.35
C LEU A 116 1.29 7.86 -5.59
N ASP A 117 0.02 8.32 -5.59
CA ASP A 117 -0.38 9.45 -4.73
C ASP A 117 -0.16 9.12 -3.24
N HIS A 118 -0.49 7.89 -2.81
CA HIS A 118 -0.19 7.44 -1.45
C HIS A 118 1.31 7.43 -1.15
N VAL A 119 2.12 6.83 -2.02
CA VAL A 119 3.57 6.74 -1.88
C VAL A 119 4.20 8.13 -1.81
N LEU A 120 3.85 9.02 -2.74
CA LEU A 120 4.35 10.39 -2.80
C LEU A 120 4.02 11.17 -1.52
N ARG A 121 2.77 11.09 -1.04
CA ARG A 121 2.39 11.74 0.22
C ARG A 121 3.13 11.17 1.43
N GLY A 122 3.37 9.86 1.44
CA GLY A 122 4.18 9.19 2.46
C GLY A 122 5.62 9.72 2.48
N TRP A 123 6.26 9.78 1.31
CA TRP A 123 7.61 10.32 1.15
C TRP A 123 7.70 11.81 1.48
N LEU A 124 6.74 12.63 1.05
CA LEU A 124 6.69 14.05 1.38
C LEU A 124 6.65 14.29 2.90
N ARG A 125 5.84 13.51 3.63
CA ARG A 125 5.82 13.57 5.10
C ARG A 125 7.15 13.14 5.72
N ALA A 126 7.76 12.08 5.18
CA ALA A 126 9.07 11.59 5.64
C ALA A 126 10.20 12.60 5.40
N LEU A 127 10.11 13.40 4.33
CA LEU A 127 11.00 14.53 4.02
C LEU A 127 10.70 15.78 4.87
N GLY A 128 9.76 15.71 5.82
CA GLY A 128 9.41 16.83 6.70
C GLY A 128 8.50 17.88 6.08
N THR A 129 7.84 17.59 4.95
CA THR A 129 6.89 18.52 4.33
C THR A 129 5.71 18.76 5.26
N PRO A 130 5.35 20.02 5.57
CA PRO A 130 4.22 20.34 6.42
C PRO A 130 2.93 19.68 5.92
N VAL A 131 2.15 19.08 6.82
CA VAL A 131 0.92 18.33 6.48
C VAL A 131 -0.03 19.18 5.63
N ASP A 132 -0.22 20.45 5.98
CA ASP A 132 -1.06 21.37 5.21
C ASP A 132 -0.61 21.56 3.75
N LEU A 133 0.70 21.49 3.50
CA LEU A 133 1.25 21.63 2.15
C LEU A 133 1.08 20.32 1.36
N VAL A 134 1.28 19.17 2.00
CA VAL A 134 1.01 17.86 1.41
C VAL A 134 -0.47 17.73 1.05
N ASP A 135 -1.37 18.18 1.92
CA ASP A 135 -2.81 18.11 1.70
C ASP A 135 -3.30 19.10 0.63
N ARG A 136 -2.61 20.23 0.44
CA ARG A 136 -2.86 21.17 -0.68
C ARG A 136 -2.38 20.66 -2.04
N ALA A 137 -1.41 19.75 -2.09
CA ALA A 137 -1.02 19.07 -3.32
C ALA A 137 -2.11 18.05 -3.67
N VAL A 138 -2.96 18.43 -4.61
CA VAL A 138 -4.22 17.76 -4.91
C VAL A 138 -4.04 16.86 -6.14
N GLY A 139 -4.12 15.55 -5.91
CA GLY A 139 -3.92 14.53 -6.94
C GLY A 139 -2.46 14.26 -7.28
N MET A 140 -2.26 13.27 -8.14
CA MET A 140 -0.94 12.74 -8.51
C MET A 140 0.00 13.83 -9.02
N GLU A 141 -0.44 14.60 -10.01
CA GLU A 141 0.41 15.54 -10.72
C GLU A 141 0.99 16.59 -9.76
N GLN A 142 0.16 17.14 -8.87
CA GLN A 142 0.60 18.12 -7.88
C GLN A 142 1.47 17.49 -6.78
N ALA A 143 1.19 16.23 -6.39
CA ALA A 143 2.04 15.50 -5.46
C ALA A 143 3.43 15.22 -6.06
N THR A 144 3.50 14.87 -7.36
CA THR A 144 4.76 14.70 -8.10
C THR A 144 5.51 16.03 -8.24
N GLU A 145 4.83 17.12 -8.57
CA GLU A 145 5.45 18.47 -8.64
C GLU A 145 6.00 18.91 -7.28
N LEU A 146 5.23 18.72 -6.21
CA LEU A 146 5.66 19.03 -4.86
C LEU A 146 6.84 18.14 -4.45
N PHE A 147 6.80 16.85 -4.75
CA PHE A 147 7.92 15.93 -4.50
C PHE A 147 9.19 16.39 -5.21
N ARG A 148 9.10 16.75 -6.48
CA ARG A 148 10.23 17.32 -7.25
C ARG A 148 10.76 18.61 -6.62
N SER A 149 9.89 19.49 -6.16
CA SER A 149 10.30 20.73 -5.48
C SER A 149 10.98 20.46 -4.13
N MET A 150 10.48 19.48 -3.36
CA MET A 150 11.03 19.15 -2.03
C MET A 150 12.32 18.34 -2.10
N THR A 151 12.59 17.69 -3.24
CA THR A 151 13.81 16.92 -3.48
C THR A 151 14.88 17.70 -4.23
N ALA A 152 14.61 18.94 -4.63
CA ALA A 152 15.60 19.82 -5.25
C ALA A 152 16.76 20.10 -4.27
N GLY A 153 18.01 19.95 -4.74
CA GLY A 153 19.22 20.10 -3.92
C GLY A 153 19.41 19.03 -2.84
N LEU A 154 18.68 17.91 -2.90
CA LEU A 154 18.91 16.74 -2.06
C LEU A 154 19.66 15.65 -2.85
N GLU A 155 20.50 14.92 -2.14
CA GLU A 155 21.15 13.70 -2.60
C GLU A 155 20.45 12.51 -1.94
N LEU A 156 19.49 11.91 -2.65
CA LEU A 156 18.64 10.83 -2.19
C LEU A 156 18.99 9.51 -2.88
N LEU A 157 18.86 8.43 -2.11
CA LEU A 157 18.75 7.08 -2.64
C LEU A 157 17.27 6.66 -2.65
N VAL A 158 16.74 6.35 -3.83
CA VAL A 158 15.34 5.98 -4.02
C VAL A 158 15.26 4.57 -4.56
N VAL A 159 14.50 3.71 -3.89
CA VAL A 159 14.21 2.34 -4.33
C VAL A 159 12.73 2.22 -4.66
N ILE A 160 12.43 1.83 -5.90
CA ILE A 160 11.07 1.61 -6.41
C ILE A 160 10.97 0.13 -6.78
N ASP A 161 10.35 -0.67 -5.92
CA ASP A 161 10.22 -2.11 -6.07
C ASP A 161 8.82 -2.50 -6.58
N ASN A 162 8.74 -3.61 -7.33
CA ASN A 162 7.51 -4.15 -7.93
C ASN A 162 6.67 -3.12 -8.71
N ALA A 163 7.30 -2.30 -9.56
CA ALA A 163 6.55 -1.45 -10.48
C ALA A 163 5.95 -2.28 -11.61
N ASP A 164 4.69 -2.02 -11.96
CA ASP A 164 3.98 -2.67 -13.06
C ASP A 164 4.16 -1.94 -14.39
N ALA A 165 4.53 -0.65 -14.35
CA ALA A 165 4.68 0.17 -15.55
C ALA A 165 5.74 1.27 -15.37
N GLU A 166 6.36 1.65 -16.49
CA GLU A 166 7.35 2.73 -16.55
C GLU A 166 6.84 4.07 -16.02
N SER A 167 5.56 4.38 -16.28
CA SER A 167 4.91 5.62 -15.82
C SER A 167 4.87 5.73 -14.29
N GLN A 168 4.91 4.62 -13.57
CA GLN A 168 5.00 4.61 -12.11
C GLN A 168 6.38 5.05 -11.63
N ILE A 169 7.44 4.62 -12.33
CA ILE A 169 8.81 5.03 -12.04
C ILE A 169 8.96 6.53 -12.32
N GLU A 170 8.50 7.01 -13.48
CA GLU A 170 8.60 8.43 -13.87
C GLU A 170 7.94 9.41 -12.89
N ALA A 171 6.82 9.00 -12.29
CA ALA A 171 6.10 9.80 -11.30
C ALA A 171 6.86 9.95 -9.97
N LEU A 172 7.78 9.03 -9.68
CA LEU A 172 8.55 8.91 -8.44
C LEU A 172 10.01 9.37 -8.60
N LEU A 173 10.41 9.88 -9.77
CA LEU A 173 11.75 10.40 -9.99
C LEU A 173 11.96 11.77 -9.30
N PRO A 174 13.06 11.94 -8.54
CA PRO A 174 13.53 13.25 -8.07
C PRO A 174 13.82 14.22 -9.22
N ALA A 175 13.84 15.53 -8.92
CA ALA A 175 13.98 16.58 -9.94
C ALA A 175 15.40 16.72 -10.51
N GLU A 176 16.42 16.54 -9.67
CA GLU A 176 17.80 16.92 -10.00
C GLU A 176 18.74 15.72 -10.20
N PRO A 177 19.75 15.87 -11.07
CA PRO A 177 20.85 14.92 -11.17
C PRO A 177 21.68 14.91 -9.87
N GLY A 178 22.09 13.72 -9.41
CA GLY A 178 22.79 13.53 -8.11
C GLY A 178 22.07 12.56 -7.18
N ASN A 179 20.81 12.24 -7.48
CA ASN A 179 20.04 11.18 -6.83
C ASN A 179 20.33 9.83 -7.51
N LEU A 180 20.33 8.74 -6.73
CA LEU A 180 20.34 7.38 -7.26
C LEU A 180 18.95 6.77 -7.15
N VAL A 181 18.39 6.36 -8.27
CA VAL A 181 17.11 5.64 -8.33
C VAL A 181 17.36 4.21 -8.79
N LEU A 182 17.01 3.24 -7.96
CA LEU A 182 16.98 1.81 -8.28
C LEU A 182 15.53 1.38 -8.45
N ALA A 183 15.14 0.96 -9.65
CA ALA A 183 13.77 0.57 -9.95
C ALA A 183 13.68 -0.89 -10.41
N VAL A 184 12.61 -1.58 -10.02
CA VAL A 184 12.33 -2.97 -10.38
C VAL A 184 11.09 -3.04 -11.27
N LEU A 185 11.24 -3.64 -12.44
CA LEU A 185 10.14 -3.99 -13.35
C LEU A 185 10.10 -5.50 -13.58
N PRO A 186 8.93 -6.09 -13.85
CA PRO A 186 8.82 -7.50 -14.21
C PRO A 186 9.50 -7.81 -15.56
N GLU A 187 9.51 -6.85 -16.48
CA GLU A 187 10.08 -6.98 -17.82
C GLU A 187 10.94 -5.75 -18.17
N SER A 188 11.77 -5.90 -19.21
CA SER A 188 12.61 -4.81 -19.70
C SER A 188 11.75 -3.62 -20.12
N PRO A 189 12.04 -2.39 -19.65
CA PRO A 189 11.36 -1.21 -20.15
C PRO A 189 11.74 -0.96 -21.60
N ALA A 190 10.78 -0.52 -22.40
CA ALA A 190 10.95 -0.16 -23.79
C ALA A 190 11.20 1.35 -23.99
N ARG A 191 10.79 2.23 -23.06
CA ARG A 191 10.88 3.69 -23.25
C ARG A 191 11.72 4.42 -22.20
N LEU A 192 11.87 3.89 -20.98
CA LEU A 192 12.74 4.51 -19.97
C LEU A 192 14.20 4.61 -20.42
N THR A 193 14.66 3.72 -21.31
CA THR A 193 16.01 3.72 -21.90
C THR A 193 16.31 4.93 -22.78
N ASP A 194 15.28 5.64 -23.28
CA ASP A 194 15.46 6.83 -24.12
C ASP A 194 15.76 8.11 -23.30
N ARG A 195 15.73 8.03 -21.96
CA ARG A 195 16.30 9.07 -21.12
C ARG A 195 17.81 8.87 -21.05
N ASP A 196 18.58 9.91 -21.37
CA ASP A 196 20.06 9.97 -21.44
C ASP A 196 20.85 9.43 -20.20
N ARG A 197 20.19 8.89 -19.16
CA ARG A 197 20.79 8.43 -17.90
C ARG A 197 20.18 7.15 -17.31
N ALA A 198 19.25 6.49 -18.00
CA ALA A 198 18.67 5.24 -17.53
C ALA A 198 19.49 4.05 -18.04
N VAL A 199 20.05 3.26 -17.13
CA VAL A 199 20.71 2.00 -17.48
C VAL A 199 19.84 0.82 -17.07
N HIS A 200 19.80 -0.20 -17.93
CA HIS A 200 18.97 -1.38 -17.71
C HIS A 200 19.83 -2.62 -17.45
N LEU A 201 19.49 -3.36 -16.39
CA LEU A 201 20.12 -4.62 -16.02
C LEU A 201 19.08 -5.75 -16.02
N PRO A 202 18.99 -6.55 -17.09
CA PRO A 202 18.20 -7.77 -17.08
C PRO A 202 18.91 -8.83 -16.24
N LEU A 203 18.27 -9.26 -15.16
CA LEU A 203 18.79 -10.27 -14.25
C LEU A 203 18.40 -11.67 -14.71
N MET A 204 19.41 -12.47 -15.01
CA MET A 204 19.24 -13.85 -15.48
C MET A 204 19.27 -14.84 -14.31
N PRO A 205 18.70 -16.06 -14.46
CA PRO A 205 18.94 -17.16 -13.53
C PRO A 205 20.44 -17.40 -13.30
N LEU A 206 20.79 -17.95 -12.15
CA LEU A 206 22.18 -18.25 -11.82
C LEU A 206 22.78 -19.22 -12.83
N ASN A 207 24.06 -19.02 -13.14
CA ASN A 207 24.80 -20.00 -13.92
C ASN A 207 24.91 -21.33 -13.15
N PRO A 208 25.25 -22.45 -13.83
CA PRO A 208 25.33 -23.77 -13.17
C PRO A 208 26.30 -23.81 -11.99
N ALA A 209 27.45 -23.14 -12.06
CA ALA A 209 28.44 -23.15 -10.98
C ALA A 209 27.92 -22.44 -9.72
N SER A 210 27.31 -21.28 -9.88
CA SER A 210 26.67 -20.53 -8.79
C SER A 210 25.47 -21.28 -8.21
N SER A 211 24.68 -21.95 -9.06
CA SER A 211 23.54 -22.76 -8.63
C SER A 211 23.98 -23.95 -7.77
N ASN A 212 25.01 -24.67 -8.22
CA ASN A 212 25.60 -25.78 -7.47
C ASN A 212 26.22 -25.30 -6.14
N THR A 213 26.89 -24.15 -6.16
CA THR A 213 27.47 -23.53 -4.96
C THR A 213 26.38 -23.20 -3.94
N LEU A 214 25.26 -22.62 -4.38
CA LEU A 214 24.13 -22.32 -3.50
C LEU A 214 23.52 -23.59 -2.90
N LEU A 215 23.26 -24.62 -3.70
CA LEU A 215 22.73 -25.89 -3.19
C LEU A 215 23.69 -26.58 -2.22
N THR A 216 24.98 -26.61 -2.53
CA THR A 216 26.01 -27.24 -1.68
C THR A 216 26.16 -26.50 -0.35
N ALA A 217 25.98 -25.18 -0.35
CA ALA A 217 26.00 -24.39 0.89
C ALA A 217 24.73 -24.57 1.74
N ALA A 218 23.60 -24.92 1.13
CA ALA A 218 22.30 -24.99 1.79
C ALA A 218 21.86 -26.41 2.19
N ILE A 219 22.41 -27.46 1.55
CA ILE A 219 22.09 -28.86 1.82
C ILE A 219 23.20 -29.46 2.70
N ASP A 220 22.79 -30.27 3.69
CA ASP A 220 23.72 -31.03 4.52
C ASP A 220 24.72 -31.84 3.66
N PRO A 221 26.05 -31.65 3.84
CA PRO A 221 27.08 -32.35 3.07
C PRO A 221 26.94 -33.88 3.07
N GLU A 222 26.45 -34.49 4.16
CA GLU A 222 26.30 -35.95 4.24
C GLU A 222 25.26 -36.47 3.25
N ARG A 223 24.25 -35.66 2.91
CA ARG A 223 23.14 -36.06 2.02
C ARG A 223 23.52 -36.04 0.55
N ILE A 224 24.57 -35.31 0.20
CA ILE A 224 25.09 -35.16 -1.16
C ILE A 224 26.50 -35.76 -1.32
N ALA A 225 27.02 -36.41 -0.27
CA ALA A 225 28.32 -37.05 -0.27
C ALA A 225 28.43 -38.11 -1.40
N GLY A 226 29.40 -37.91 -2.30
CA GLY A 226 29.60 -38.79 -3.46
C GLY A 226 28.52 -38.71 -4.55
N ARG A 227 27.59 -37.76 -4.45
CA ARG A 227 26.44 -37.59 -5.37
C ARG A 227 26.42 -36.20 -6.03
N ALA A 228 27.53 -35.84 -6.67
CA ALA A 228 27.65 -34.56 -7.37
C ALA A 228 26.64 -34.43 -8.53
N ASP A 229 26.26 -35.56 -9.13
CA ASP A 229 25.20 -35.67 -10.13
C ASP A 229 23.84 -35.16 -9.62
N TYR A 230 23.49 -35.46 -8.36
CA TYR A 230 22.21 -34.99 -7.78
C TYR A 230 22.16 -33.47 -7.62
N VAL A 231 23.28 -32.85 -7.26
CA VAL A 231 23.35 -31.38 -7.14
C VAL A 231 23.16 -30.73 -8.50
N VAL A 232 23.81 -31.27 -9.54
CA VAL A 232 23.70 -30.77 -10.92
C VAL A 232 22.28 -30.95 -11.46
N GLU A 233 21.67 -32.11 -11.25
CA GLU A 233 20.32 -32.40 -11.72
C GLU A 233 19.28 -31.55 -10.99
N LEU A 234 19.40 -31.38 -9.68
CA LEU A 234 18.53 -30.52 -8.90
C LEU A 234 18.65 -29.05 -9.32
N ALA A 235 19.88 -28.56 -9.55
CA ALA A 235 20.12 -27.22 -10.06
C ALA A 235 19.46 -26.98 -11.42
N PHE A 236 19.55 -27.97 -12.31
CA PHE A 236 18.90 -27.95 -13.62
C PHE A 236 17.37 -27.89 -13.49
N LEU A 237 16.76 -28.76 -12.66
CA LEU A 237 15.30 -28.79 -12.45
C LEU A 237 14.75 -27.51 -11.79
N CYS A 238 15.60 -26.81 -11.04
CA CYS A 238 15.32 -25.48 -10.49
C CYS A 238 15.55 -24.33 -11.49
N ALA A 239 15.99 -24.64 -12.72
CA ALA A 239 16.28 -23.67 -13.78
C ALA A 239 17.26 -22.55 -13.35
N GLY A 240 18.17 -22.84 -12.42
CA GLY A 240 19.09 -21.83 -11.85
C GLY A 240 18.40 -20.71 -11.06
N MET A 241 17.12 -20.83 -10.73
CA MET A 241 16.37 -19.79 -10.01
C MET A 241 16.72 -19.81 -8.52
N PRO A 242 17.29 -18.73 -7.93
CA PRO A 242 17.63 -18.68 -6.52
C PRO A 242 16.49 -19.11 -5.60
N LEU A 243 15.28 -18.60 -5.82
CA LEU A 243 14.12 -18.98 -5.00
C LEU A 243 13.80 -20.48 -5.09
N ALA A 244 13.87 -21.07 -6.28
CA ALA A 244 13.60 -22.49 -6.46
C ALA A 244 14.69 -23.37 -5.81
N LEU A 245 15.95 -22.98 -5.95
CA LEU A 245 17.09 -23.66 -5.32
C LEU A 245 16.99 -23.62 -3.79
N VAL A 246 16.71 -22.44 -3.22
CA VAL A 246 16.54 -22.27 -1.77
C VAL A 246 15.32 -23.06 -1.28
N LEU A 247 14.19 -23.04 -1.98
CA LEU A 247 13.02 -23.85 -1.62
C LEU A 247 13.35 -25.34 -1.60
N ALA A 248 14.02 -25.86 -2.64
CA ALA A 248 14.40 -27.27 -2.70
C ALA A 248 15.37 -27.66 -1.56
N ALA A 249 16.38 -26.83 -1.30
CA ALA A 249 17.31 -27.06 -0.19
C ALA A 249 16.62 -26.99 1.17
N THR A 250 15.69 -26.04 1.35
CA THR A 250 14.91 -25.88 2.58
C THR A 250 13.98 -27.07 2.80
N THR A 251 13.29 -27.55 1.76
CA THR A 251 12.49 -28.78 1.84
C THR A 251 13.33 -29.97 2.27
N LEU A 252 14.55 -30.12 1.73
CA LEU A 252 15.44 -31.17 2.20
C LEU A 252 15.80 -30.95 3.68
N ALA A 253 16.24 -29.76 4.07
CA ALA A 253 16.64 -29.47 5.45
C ALA A 253 15.53 -29.71 6.49
N GLU A 254 14.28 -29.35 6.16
CA GLU A 254 13.13 -29.50 7.06
C GLU A 254 12.57 -30.93 7.11
N HIS A 255 12.86 -31.75 6.09
CA HIS A 255 12.37 -33.13 5.97
C HIS A 255 13.53 -34.12 5.79
N PRO A 256 14.18 -34.56 6.89
CA PRO A 256 15.33 -35.46 6.85
C PRO A 256 15.03 -36.84 6.25
N ASP A 257 13.77 -37.27 6.28
CA ASP A 257 13.27 -38.53 5.74
C ASP A 257 13.16 -38.54 4.21
N VAL A 258 12.92 -37.37 3.60
CA VAL A 258 12.83 -37.22 2.14
C VAL A 258 14.22 -37.37 1.51
N GLN A 259 14.39 -38.19 0.48
CA GLN A 259 15.69 -38.30 -0.19
C GLN A 259 15.84 -37.25 -1.30
N VAL A 260 17.07 -36.84 -1.60
CA VAL A 260 17.37 -35.90 -2.71
C VAL A 260 16.83 -36.43 -4.04
N GLY A 261 16.92 -37.75 -4.26
CA GLY A 261 16.36 -38.42 -5.44
C GLY A 261 14.83 -38.30 -5.54
N ASP A 262 14.10 -38.29 -4.43
CA ASP A 262 12.64 -38.12 -4.43
C ASP A 262 12.25 -36.70 -4.86
N VAL A 263 12.99 -35.69 -4.37
CA VAL A 263 12.82 -34.30 -4.79
C VAL A 263 13.06 -34.15 -6.29
N ILE A 264 14.15 -34.72 -6.81
CA ILE A 264 14.46 -34.73 -8.24
C ILE A 264 13.32 -35.38 -9.04
N ALA A 265 12.87 -36.57 -8.62
CA ALA A 265 11.80 -37.29 -9.30
C ALA A 265 10.47 -36.51 -9.33
N ASN A 266 10.11 -35.86 -8.23
CA ASN A 266 8.90 -35.05 -8.12
C ASN A 266 8.95 -33.79 -9.01
N LEU A 267 10.09 -33.08 -9.00
CA LEU A 267 10.26 -31.91 -9.87
C LEU A 267 10.25 -32.32 -11.36
N ALA A 268 10.92 -33.41 -11.71
CA ALA A 268 10.93 -33.93 -13.08
C ALA A 268 9.52 -34.37 -13.53
N ALA A 269 8.73 -34.99 -12.65
CA ALA A 269 7.34 -35.33 -12.93
C ALA A 269 6.47 -34.10 -13.17
N PHE A 270 6.58 -33.08 -12.31
CA PHE A 270 5.84 -31.82 -12.48
C PHE A 270 6.14 -31.14 -13.82
N HIS A 271 7.41 -31.10 -14.23
CA HIS A 271 7.81 -30.54 -15.53
C HIS A 271 7.28 -31.36 -16.71
N ARG A 272 7.27 -32.70 -16.61
CA ARG A 272 6.68 -33.60 -17.63
C ARG A 272 5.19 -33.34 -17.83
N ASP A 273 4.44 -33.25 -16.72
CA ASP A 273 2.97 -33.05 -16.77
C ASP A 273 2.59 -31.71 -17.41
N ARG A 274 3.49 -30.72 -17.37
CA ARG A 274 3.32 -29.42 -18.02
C ARG A 274 3.95 -29.33 -19.41
N GLY A 275 4.38 -30.45 -19.99
CA GLY A 275 4.93 -30.54 -21.34
C GLY A 275 6.31 -29.88 -21.50
N ASN A 276 7.09 -29.75 -20.41
CA ASN A 276 8.29 -28.90 -20.40
C ASN A 276 9.59 -29.65 -20.08
N LEU A 277 9.94 -30.70 -20.84
CA LEU A 277 11.31 -31.23 -20.87
C LEU A 277 12.00 -30.85 -22.18
N THR A 278 12.38 -29.58 -22.32
CA THR A 278 13.34 -29.16 -23.34
C THR A 278 14.58 -28.56 -22.66
N THR A 279 15.63 -28.28 -23.44
CA THR A 279 16.91 -27.70 -22.98
C THR A 279 16.79 -26.36 -22.25
N ASN A 280 15.60 -25.76 -22.15
CA ASN A 280 15.36 -24.50 -21.47
C ASN A 280 14.10 -24.57 -20.57
N LEU A 281 14.29 -24.99 -19.31
CA LEU A 281 13.22 -25.02 -18.32
C LEU A 281 12.74 -23.58 -18.01
N SER A 282 11.43 -23.40 -17.92
CA SER A 282 10.86 -22.08 -17.58
C SER A 282 11.15 -21.78 -16.12
N ALA A 283 11.82 -20.65 -15.86
CA ALA A 283 12.06 -20.09 -14.54
C ALA A 283 10.79 -20.06 -13.67
N THR A 284 9.68 -19.58 -14.24
CA THR A 284 8.38 -19.50 -13.56
C THR A 284 7.84 -20.88 -13.20
N LEU A 285 7.97 -21.86 -14.10
CA LEU A 285 7.54 -23.24 -13.82
C LEU A 285 8.42 -23.91 -12.75
N ALA A 286 9.73 -23.67 -12.74
CA ALA A 286 10.63 -24.21 -11.73
C ALA A 286 10.32 -23.70 -10.32
N VAL A 287 10.02 -22.40 -10.18
CA VAL A 287 9.55 -21.81 -8.91
C VAL A 287 8.18 -22.37 -8.52
N ALA A 288 7.26 -22.55 -9.46
CA ALA A 288 5.96 -23.16 -9.18
C ALA A 288 6.08 -24.63 -8.73
N ALA A 289 6.96 -25.41 -9.37
CA ALA A 289 7.22 -26.82 -9.05
C ALA A 289 7.77 -26.98 -7.62
N THR A 290 8.78 -26.19 -7.27
CA THR A 290 9.42 -26.22 -5.95
C THR A 290 8.50 -25.70 -4.85
N ARG A 291 7.67 -24.69 -5.12
CA ARG A 291 6.61 -24.26 -4.19
C ARG A 291 5.54 -25.32 -3.98
N LYS A 292 5.12 -26.01 -5.05
CA LYS A 292 4.18 -27.12 -4.91
C LYS A 292 4.79 -28.24 -4.08
N LEU A 293 6.04 -28.60 -4.34
CA LEU A 293 6.75 -29.59 -3.54
C LEU A 293 6.80 -29.18 -2.06
N ALA A 294 7.22 -27.94 -1.75
CA ALA A 294 7.27 -27.44 -0.38
C ALA A 294 5.87 -27.41 0.29
N PHE A 295 4.83 -27.06 -0.47
CA PHE A 295 3.44 -27.14 0.00
C PHE A 295 3.00 -28.57 0.31
N ASP A 296 3.30 -29.53 -0.57
CA ASP A 296 2.91 -30.93 -0.42
C ASP A 296 3.63 -31.61 0.77
N GLN A 297 4.77 -31.06 1.21
CA GLN A 297 5.53 -31.55 2.39
C GLN A 297 5.05 -30.97 3.72
N LEU A 298 4.17 -29.96 3.70
CA LEU A 298 3.59 -29.42 4.93
C LEU A 298 2.76 -30.50 5.65
N SER A 299 2.83 -30.50 6.98
CA SER A 299 1.88 -31.28 7.77
C SER A 299 0.44 -30.84 7.47
N PRO A 300 -0.58 -31.70 7.65
CA PRO A 300 -1.97 -31.34 7.40
C PRO A 300 -2.42 -30.07 8.15
N ALA A 301 -1.90 -29.84 9.35
CA ALA A 301 -2.18 -28.65 10.13
C ALA A 301 -1.55 -27.37 9.52
N GLN A 302 -0.29 -27.44 9.08
CA GLN A 302 0.39 -26.31 8.43
C GLN A 302 -0.23 -25.99 7.07
N ALA A 303 -0.55 -27.01 6.26
CA ALA A 303 -1.20 -26.84 4.96
C ALA A 303 -2.58 -26.18 5.13
N ASN A 304 -3.40 -26.67 6.08
CA ASN A 304 -4.69 -26.06 6.40
C ASN A 304 -4.52 -24.59 6.82
N ALA A 305 -3.55 -24.31 7.70
CA ALA A 305 -3.32 -22.96 8.17
C ALA A 305 -2.83 -22.02 7.06
N LEU A 306 -1.95 -22.48 6.17
CA LEU A 306 -1.52 -21.71 5.00
C LEU A 306 -2.70 -21.45 4.05
N CYS A 307 -3.58 -22.43 3.84
CA CYS A 307 -4.82 -22.24 3.09
C CYS A 307 -5.72 -21.17 3.73
N CYS A 308 -5.90 -21.19 5.05
CA CYS A 308 -6.62 -20.13 5.77
C CYS A 308 -5.97 -18.75 5.59
N LEU A 309 -4.64 -18.67 5.65
CA LEU A 309 -3.89 -17.44 5.45
C LEU A 309 -3.98 -16.93 4.01
N ALA A 310 -4.00 -17.81 3.00
CA ALA A 310 -4.10 -17.43 1.60
C ALA A 310 -5.47 -16.87 1.20
N ILE A 311 -6.53 -17.27 1.91
CA ILE A 311 -7.88 -16.69 1.75
C ILE A 311 -7.90 -15.21 2.16
N TYR A 312 -6.98 -14.80 3.02
CA TYR A 312 -6.91 -13.42 3.47
C TYR A 312 -6.60 -12.47 2.29
N PRO A 313 -7.42 -11.41 2.10
CA PRO A 313 -7.28 -10.49 0.95
C PRO A 313 -6.15 -9.46 1.11
N GLY A 314 -5.64 -9.26 2.32
CA GLY A 314 -4.58 -8.27 2.57
C GLY A 314 -3.19 -8.79 2.21
N SER A 315 -2.30 -7.86 1.88
CA SER A 315 -0.93 -8.15 1.44
C SER A 315 0.05 -8.42 2.59
N VAL A 316 -0.35 -8.15 3.84
CA VAL A 316 0.47 -8.32 5.03
C VAL A 316 -0.21 -9.28 6.00
N LEU A 317 0.49 -10.35 6.35
CA LEU A 317 0.10 -11.28 7.40
C LEU A 317 0.83 -10.92 8.69
N ASN A 318 0.15 -11.08 9.82
CA ASN A 318 0.71 -10.93 11.16
C ASN A 318 0.03 -11.93 12.10
N SER A 319 0.51 -12.04 13.33
CA SER A 319 -0.03 -12.98 14.31
C SER A 319 -1.53 -12.76 14.56
N ALA A 320 -2.02 -11.51 14.52
CA ALA A 320 -3.44 -11.22 14.67
C ALA A 320 -4.28 -11.78 13.50
N VAL A 321 -3.84 -11.59 12.26
CA VAL A 321 -4.49 -12.18 11.07
C VAL A 321 -4.45 -13.71 11.15
N ALA A 322 -3.31 -14.28 11.56
CA ALA A 322 -3.17 -15.73 11.69
C ALA A 322 -4.09 -16.32 12.79
N VAL A 323 -4.30 -15.62 13.91
CA VAL A 323 -5.29 -16.00 14.94
C VAL A 323 -6.70 -16.06 14.33
N GLY A 324 -7.09 -15.06 13.54
CA GLY A 324 -8.40 -15.06 12.87
C GLY A 324 -8.53 -16.18 11.83
N ALA A 325 -7.47 -16.43 11.08
CA ALA A 325 -7.44 -17.44 10.02
C ALA A 325 -7.48 -18.87 10.56
N THR A 326 -6.78 -19.13 11.66
CA THR A 326 -6.52 -20.49 12.14
C THR A 326 -7.25 -20.85 13.43
N GLY A 327 -7.75 -19.85 14.17
CA GLY A 327 -8.30 -20.03 15.51
C GLY A 327 -7.26 -20.34 16.59
N LEU A 328 -5.97 -20.30 16.26
CA LEU A 328 -4.87 -20.54 17.21
C LEU A 328 -4.75 -19.40 18.24
N LEU A 329 -4.05 -19.67 19.34
CA LEU A 329 -3.60 -18.63 20.27
C LEU A 329 -2.49 -17.79 19.63
N LEU A 330 -2.34 -16.54 20.07
CA LEU A 330 -1.41 -15.57 19.48
C LEU A 330 0.04 -16.08 19.38
N THR A 331 0.53 -16.76 20.42
CA THR A 331 1.89 -17.32 20.44
C THR A 331 2.07 -18.42 19.40
N ALA A 332 1.14 -19.39 19.36
CA ALA A 332 1.15 -20.48 18.38
C ALA A 332 0.98 -19.98 16.94
N ALA A 333 0.18 -18.92 16.75
CA ALA A 333 0.01 -18.27 15.46
C ALA A 333 1.32 -17.61 14.97
N GLY A 334 2.06 -16.95 15.87
CA GLY A 334 3.39 -16.41 15.57
C GLY A 334 4.41 -17.50 15.23
N GLU A 335 4.46 -18.58 16.02
CA GLU A 335 5.33 -19.73 15.76
C GLU A 335 5.03 -20.43 14.42
N LEU A 336 3.75 -20.54 14.06
CA LEU A 336 3.31 -21.05 12.77
C LEU A 336 3.82 -20.15 11.63
N LEU A 337 3.64 -18.82 11.75
CA LEU A 337 4.11 -17.88 10.72
C LEU A 337 5.62 -17.93 10.57
N ASP A 338 6.37 -18.00 11.67
CA ASP A 338 7.83 -18.17 11.64
C ASP A 338 8.23 -19.52 11.03
N THR A 339 7.47 -20.58 11.26
CA THR A 339 7.71 -21.89 10.63
C THR A 339 7.48 -21.83 9.13
N LEU A 340 6.37 -21.24 8.67
CA LEU A 340 6.10 -21.05 7.24
C LEU A 340 7.09 -20.08 6.57
N ALA A 341 7.67 -19.15 7.34
CA ALA A 341 8.73 -18.27 6.85
C ALA A 341 10.07 -18.99 6.72
N ARG A 342 10.41 -19.88 7.66
CA ARG A 342 11.59 -20.76 7.57
C ARG A 342 11.52 -21.65 6.34
N SER A 343 10.35 -22.18 6.00
CA SER A 343 10.12 -22.98 4.79
C SER A 343 10.09 -22.18 3.49
N LYS A 344 10.34 -20.86 3.55
CA LYS A 344 10.31 -19.90 2.42
C LYS A 344 8.97 -19.84 1.68
N LEU A 345 7.90 -20.34 2.30
CA LEU A 345 6.53 -20.19 1.82
C LEU A 345 5.96 -18.81 2.16
N LEU A 346 6.44 -18.21 3.27
CA LEU A 346 6.23 -16.82 3.62
C LEU A 346 7.56 -16.03 3.59
N GLN A 347 7.48 -14.76 3.23
CA GLN A 347 8.57 -13.81 3.39
C GLN A 347 8.38 -13.04 4.70
N ARG A 348 9.43 -12.89 5.50
CA ARG A 348 9.41 -12.03 6.70
C ARG A 348 9.81 -10.61 6.32
N ASN A 349 9.00 -9.63 6.70
CA ASN A 349 9.16 -8.20 6.35
C ASN A 349 9.22 -7.34 7.63
N GLY A 350 9.94 -7.85 8.63
CA GLY A 350 10.13 -7.25 9.95
C GLY A 350 9.38 -7.97 11.08
N PRO A 351 9.38 -7.38 12.28
CA PRO A 351 8.78 -8.00 13.46
C PRO A 351 7.27 -8.21 13.27
N ASP A 352 6.82 -9.46 13.40
CA ASP A 352 5.42 -9.87 13.24
C ASP A 352 4.78 -9.43 11.89
N ARG A 353 5.59 -9.38 10.83
CA ARG A 353 5.12 -9.03 9.48
C ARG A 353 5.60 -10.06 8.49
N TYR A 354 4.64 -10.69 7.82
CA TYR A 354 4.89 -11.74 6.85
C TYR A 354 4.13 -11.43 5.56
N ARG A 355 4.61 -11.98 4.46
CA ARG A 355 3.97 -11.84 3.15
C ARG A 355 3.91 -13.20 2.47
N LEU A 356 2.73 -13.49 1.95
CA LEU A 356 2.55 -14.56 0.98
C LEU A 356 2.71 -13.93 -0.42
N SER A 357 3.70 -14.38 -1.20
CA SER A 357 3.91 -13.81 -2.54
C SER A 357 2.66 -14.00 -3.40
N ALA A 358 2.30 -13.02 -4.23
CA ALA A 358 1.04 -13.06 -4.99
C ALA A 358 0.88 -14.33 -5.85
N SER A 359 1.91 -14.71 -6.61
CA SER A 359 1.87 -15.91 -7.46
C SER A 359 1.70 -17.21 -6.67
N PHE A 360 2.20 -17.27 -5.43
CA PHE A 360 1.96 -18.43 -4.56
C PHE A 360 0.60 -18.36 -3.88
N ALA A 361 0.17 -17.17 -3.46
CA ALA A 361 -1.17 -16.97 -2.92
C ALA A 361 -2.25 -17.44 -3.90
N ASP A 362 -2.09 -17.15 -5.20
CA ASP A 362 -3.02 -17.59 -6.23
C ASP A 362 -3.01 -19.11 -6.42
N LEU A 363 -1.84 -19.76 -6.35
CA LEU A 363 -1.74 -21.22 -6.36
C LEU A 363 -2.47 -21.84 -5.16
N VAL A 364 -2.25 -21.31 -3.96
CA VAL A 364 -2.90 -21.82 -2.74
C VAL A 364 -4.41 -21.53 -2.77
N ARG A 365 -4.84 -20.35 -3.24
CA ARG A 365 -6.27 -20.02 -3.42
C ARG A 365 -6.93 -20.94 -4.43
N GLN A 366 -6.26 -21.26 -5.54
CA GLN A 366 -6.77 -22.24 -6.49
C GLN A 366 -6.96 -23.60 -5.81
N HIS A 367 -5.96 -24.07 -5.05
CA HIS A 367 -6.08 -25.30 -4.27
C HIS A 367 -7.26 -25.24 -3.28
N VAL A 368 -7.46 -24.12 -2.58
CA VAL A 368 -8.62 -23.91 -1.69
C VAL A 368 -9.92 -23.97 -2.47
N HIS A 369 -10.02 -23.32 -3.63
CA HIS A 369 -11.23 -23.35 -4.45
C HIS A 369 -11.55 -24.75 -4.98
N ASP A 370 -10.52 -25.54 -5.28
CA ASP A 370 -10.68 -26.91 -5.78
C ASP A 370 -11.04 -27.91 -4.65
N THR A 371 -10.64 -27.63 -3.40
CA THR A 371 -10.76 -28.59 -2.30
C THR A 371 -11.77 -28.21 -1.21
N TRP A 372 -12.05 -26.92 -1.00
CA TRP A 372 -12.90 -26.44 0.07
C TRP A 372 -14.26 -25.99 -0.47
N ALA A 373 -15.33 -26.38 0.24
CA ALA A 373 -16.65 -25.83 -0.02
C ALA A 373 -16.68 -24.31 0.22
N TRP A 374 -17.54 -23.60 -0.51
CA TRP A 374 -17.70 -22.15 -0.37
C TRP A 374 -18.05 -21.72 1.06
N SER A 375 -18.88 -22.49 1.75
CA SER A 375 -19.24 -22.27 3.15
C SER A 375 -18.03 -22.32 4.10
N THR A 376 -17.04 -23.17 3.83
CA THR A 376 -15.86 -23.33 4.67
C THR A 376 -14.91 -22.14 4.53
N TRP A 377 -14.51 -21.81 3.30
CA TRP A 377 -13.54 -20.73 3.10
C TRP A 377 -14.16 -19.35 3.40
N SER A 378 -15.44 -19.14 3.11
CA SER A 378 -16.13 -17.89 3.48
C SER A 378 -16.26 -17.71 5.00
N ALA A 379 -16.45 -18.79 5.78
CA ALA A 379 -16.46 -18.73 7.23
C ALA A 379 -15.09 -18.32 7.80
N VAL A 380 -14.00 -18.90 7.29
CA VAL A 380 -12.63 -18.52 7.66
C VAL A 380 -12.37 -17.05 7.35
N LEU A 381 -12.77 -16.59 6.15
CA LEU A 381 -12.63 -15.18 5.79
C LEU A 381 -13.40 -14.28 6.76
N VAL A 382 -14.65 -14.62 7.11
CA VAL A 382 -15.43 -13.85 8.10
C VAL A 382 -14.71 -13.79 9.45
N ASP A 383 -14.12 -14.88 9.93
CA ASP A 383 -13.34 -14.91 11.17
C ASP A 383 -12.12 -13.96 11.11
N CYS A 384 -11.36 -13.97 10.00
CA CYS A 384 -10.26 -13.01 9.77
C CYS A 384 -10.73 -11.56 9.82
N LEU A 385 -11.82 -11.25 9.11
CA LEU A 385 -12.37 -9.90 9.02
C LEU A 385 -12.87 -9.39 10.38
N MET A 386 -13.46 -10.26 11.20
CA MET A 386 -13.89 -9.92 12.56
C MET A 386 -12.70 -9.61 13.48
N VAL A 387 -11.60 -10.36 13.38
CA VAL A 387 -10.40 -10.08 14.18
C VAL A 387 -9.80 -8.72 13.82
N LEU A 388 -9.78 -8.37 12.52
CA LEU A 388 -9.35 -7.04 12.08
C LEU A 388 -10.26 -5.93 12.57
N HIS A 389 -11.58 -6.14 12.52
CA HIS A 389 -12.54 -5.20 13.09
C HIS A 389 -12.30 -4.98 14.59
N HIS A 390 -12.08 -6.05 15.36
CA HIS A 390 -11.80 -5.95 16.80
C HIS A 390 -10.49 -5.20 17.07
N ALA A 391 -9.41 -5.53 16.35
CA ALA A 391 -8.13 -4.86 16.50
C ALA A 391 -8.23 -3.36 16.15
N ALA A 392 -8.92 -3.02 15.05
CA ALA A 392 -9.14 -1.63 14.66
C ALA A 392 -10.00 -0.87 15.68
N LEU A 393 -11.09 -1.46 16.15
CA LEU A 393 -11.97 -0.85 17.15
C LEU A 393 -11.22 -0.62 18.48
N ASP A 394 -10.45 -1.60 18.95
CA ASP A 394 -9.68 -1.48 20.19
C ASP A 394 -8.60 -0.40 20.09
N ALA A 395 -7.94 -0.28 18.94
CA ALA A 395 -6.99 0.80 18.71
C ALA A 395 -7.69 2.16 18.62
N ASP A 396 -8.81 2.26 17.91
CA ASP A 396 -9.58 3.49 17.76
C ASP A 396 -10.14 3.99 19.11
N LEU A 397 -10.57 3.09 20.00
CA LEU A 397 -11.02 3.45 21.36
C LEU A 397 -9.91 4.09 22.21
N VAL A 398 -8.66 3.65 22.05
CA VAL A 398 -7.49 4.27 22.74
C VAL A 398 -7.14 5.62 22.10
N LEU A 399 -7.28 5.72 20.78
CA LEU A 399 -6.97 6.93 20.01
C LEU A 399 -8.05 8.01 20.11
N PHE A 400 -9.32 7.67 20.31
CA PHE A 400 -10.42 8.63 20.32
C PHE A 400 -11.40 8.30 21.45
N PRO A 401 -10.95 8.42 22.73
CA PRO A 401 -11.82 8.13 23.86
C PRO A 401 -13.05 9.05 23.84
N GLY A 402 -14.24 8.45 23.98
CA GLY A 402 -15.52 9.17 23.97
C GLY A 402 -16.12 9.44 22.58
N ARG A 403 -15.50 8.93 21.50
CA ARG A 403 -16.09 8.96 20.17
C ARG A 403 -17.41 8.18 20.14
N GLN A 404 -18.41 8.73 19.45
CA GLN A 404 -19.65 8.03 19.14
C GLN A 404 -19.45 7.11 17.92
N TYR A 405 -19.87 5.86 18.07
CA TYR A 405 -19.79 4.82 17.04
C TYR A 405 -21.17 4.55 16.47
N LEU A 406 -21.26 4.34 15.16
CA LEU A 406 -22.51 4.04 14.44
C LEU A 406 -23.17 2.78 14.98
N PHE A 407 -22.38 1.77 15.30
CA PHE A 407 -22.85 0.48 15.84
C PHE A 407 -22.64 0.33 17.34
N ALA A 408 -22.46 1.44 18.08
CA ALA A 408 -21.89 1.45 19.43
C ALA A 408 -20.54 0.68 19.47
N THR A 409 -19.98 0.42 20.65
CA THR A 409 -18.86 -0.52 20.78
C THR A 409 -19.34 -1.99 20.69
N ALA A 410 -20.47 -2.24 20.00
CA ALA A 410 -21.02 -3.58 19.86
C ALA A 410 -20.06 -4.41 19.01
N ARG A 411 -19.57 -5.48 19.62
CA ARG A 411 -18.60 -6.36 19.00
C ARG A 411 -19.35 -7.45 18.26
N LEU A 412 -18.93 -7.70 17.02
CA LEU A 412 -19.34 -8.91 16.31
C LEU A 412 -18.80 -10.14 17.05
N ALA A 413 -19.64 -11.16 17.22
CA ALA A 413 -19.25 -12.40 17.89
C ALA A 413 -18.17 -13.11 17.07
N SER A 414 -16.95 -13.18 17.59
CA SER A 414 -15.83 -13.89 16.98
C SER A 414 -15.51 -15.17 17.75
N ARG A 415 -15.00 -16.17 17.04
CA ARG A 415 -14.40 -17.37 17.66
C ARG A 415 -13.12 -17.04 18.44
N SER A 416 -12.40 -16.00 18.03
CA SER A 416 -11.19 -15.55 18.73
C SER A 416 -11.57 -14.81 20.02
N ARG A 417 -10.97 -15.25 21.13
CA ARG A 417 -11.06 -14.57 22.44
C ARG A 417 -9.85 -13.71 22.75
N THR A 418 -8.79 -13.83 21.96
CA THR A 418 -7.54 -13.09 22.13
C THR A 418 -7.65 -11.71 21.52
N ARG A 419 -7.31 -10.68 22.30
CA ARG A 419 -7.42 -9.27 21.92
C ARG A 419 -6.10 -8.56 22.16
N PRO A 420 -5.62 -7.77 21.18
CA PRO A 420 -4.45 -6.93 21.42
C PRO A 420 -4.79 -5.89 22.48
N VAL A 421 -3.86 -5.66 23.40
CA VAL A 421 -3.93 -4.57 24.38
C VAL A 421 -2.96 -3.50 23.93
N TYR A 422 -3.45 -2.27 23.76
CA TYR A 422 -2.62 -1.14 23.36
C TYR A 422 -2.27 -0.30 24.60
N PRO A 423 -1.03 -0.37 25.10
CA PRO A 423 -0.65 0.27 26.37
C PRO A 423 -0.58 1.80 26.28
N SER A 424 -0.56 2.37 25.06
CA SER A 424 -0.46 3.81 24.83
C SER A 424 -1.12 4.21 23.52
N ARG A 425 -1.42 5.52 23.39
CA ARG A 425 -1.89 6.11 22.13
C ARG A 425 -0.89 5.92 20.98
N ALA A 426 0.42 6.01 21.28
CA ALA A 426 1.47 5.78 20.29
C ALA A 426 1.43 4.32 19.79
N ALA A 427 1.30 3.35 20.70
CA ALA A 427 1.18 1.93 20.33
C ALA A 427 -0.07 1.65 19.48
N ALA A 428 -1.22 2.25 19.84
CA ALA A 428 -2.45 2.13 19.06
C ALA A 428 -2.33 2.77 17.66
N ARG A 429 -1.66 3.92 17.55
CA ARG A 429 -1.36 4.58 16.27
C ARG A 429 -0.53 3.68 15.37
N THR A 430 0.60 3.19 15.87
CA THR A 430 1.49 2.28 15.12
C THR A 430 0.78 1.00 14.70
N ALA A 431 -0.04 0.42 15.57
CA ALA A 431 -0.84 -0.75 15.23
C ALA A 431 -1.81 -0.46 14.08
N MET A 432 -2.52 0.67 14.11
CA MET A 432 -3.42 1.07 13.01
C MET A 432 -2.65 1.34 11.72
N ASP A 433 -1.47 1.96 11.77
CA ASP A 433 -0.62 2.15 10.60
C ASP A 433 -0.24 0.81 9.95
N HIS A 434 0.03 -0.22 10.76
CA HIS A 434 0.31 -1.58 10.29
C HIS A 434 -0.94 -2.31 9.78
N LEU A 435 -2.12 -2.05 10.36
CA LEU A 435 -3.38 -2.64 9.92
C LEU A 435 -3.97 -1.94 8.69
N ARG A 436 -3.57 -0.71 8.38
CA ARG A 436 -4.17 0.10 7.32
C ARG A 436 -4.31 -0.63 5.96
N PRO A 437 -3.27 -1.29 5.41
CA PRO A 437 -3.40 -2.01 4.13
C PRO A 437 -4.42 -3.15 4.19
N ASN A 438 -4.52 -3.77 5.36
CA ASN A 438 -5.37 -4.92 5.65
C ASN A 438 -6.85 -4.53 5.84
N LEU A 439 -7.13 -3.32 6.32
CA LEU A 439 -8.49 -2.83 6.58
C LEU A 439 -9.24 -2.47 5.29
N VAL A 440 -8.56 -1.89 4.30
CA VAL A 440 -9.17 -1.63 2.97
C VAL A 440 -9.55 -2.96 2.30
N ALA A 441 -8.63 -3.94 2.33
CA ALA A 441 -8.85 -5.29 1.81
C ALA A 441 -10.06 -5.95 2.48
N ALA A 442 -10.18 -5.75 3.79
CA ALA A 442 -11.21 -6.33 4.60
C ALA A 442 -12.62 -5.85 4.21
N VAL A 443 -12.79 -4.55 3.95
CA VAL A 443 -14.10 -4.03 3.52
C VAL A 443 -14.49 -4.54 2.14
N VAL A 444 -13.57 -4.52 1.18
CA VAL A 444 -13.84 -5.03 -0.17
C VAL A 444 -14.23 -6.51 -0.11
N ALA A 445 -13.48 -7.31 0.66
CA ALA A 445 -13.77 -8.73 0.82
C ALA A 445 -15.11 -8.98 1.52
N ALA A 446 -15.46 -8.21 2.56
CA ALA A 446 -16.74 -8.31 3.25
C ALA A 446 -17.93 -8.06 2.29
N VAL A 447 -17.80 -7.11 1.37
CA VAL A 447 -18.79 -6.86 0.32
C VAL A 447 -18.86 -8.05 -0.65
N SER A 448 -17.70 -8.55 -1.12
CA SER A 448 -17.65 -9.65 -2.09
C SER A 448 -18.26 -10.97 -1.59
N ILE A 449 -18.21 -11.25 -0.29
CA ILE A 449 -18.81 -12.46 0.31
C ILE A 449 -20.24 -12.24 0.85
N GLY A 450 -20.86 -11.10 0.56
CA GLY A 450 -22.22 -10.80 1.00
C GLY A 450 -22.35 -10.68 2.53
N ARG A 451 -21.41 -9.94 3.16
CA ARG A 451 -21.45 -9.60 4.59
C ARG A 451 -21.47 -8.09 4.78
N PRO A 452 -22.55 -7.41 4.35
CA PRO A 452 -22.58 -5.95 4.30
C PRO A 452 -22.56 -5.29 5.69
N ALA A 453 -23.13 -5.93 6.72
CA ALA A 453 -23.01 -5.45 8.11
C ALA A 453 -21.55 -5.34 8.54
N LEU A 454 -20.76 -6.39 8.30
CA LEU A 454 -19.34 -6.43 8.64
C LEU A 454 -18.54 -5.35 7.90
N ALA A 455 -18.85 -5.11 6.62
CA ALA A 455 -18.24 -4.02 5.85
C ALA A 455 -18.52 -2.64 6.49
N CYS A 456 -19.75 -2.39 6.94
CA CYS A 456 -20.11 -1.14 7.62
C CYS A 456 -19.42 -1.00 8.98
N HIS A 457 -19.37 -2.08 9.78
CA HIS A 457 -18.66 -2.12 11.05
C HIS A 457 -17.16 -1.83 10.91
N LEU A 458 -16.52 -2.35 9.84
CA LEU A 458 -15.14 -2.04 9.51
C LEU A 458 -14.96 -0.56 9.13
N CYS A 459 -15.89 0.03 8.38
CA CYS A 459 -15.88 1.46 8.04
C CYS A 459 -15.94 2.33 9.30
N ASP A 460 -16.85 2.01 10.23
CA ASP A 460 -17.00 2.76 11.47
C ASP A 460 -15.76 2.65 12.37
N ALA A 461 -15.16 1.45 12.49
CA ALA A 461 -14.00 1.22 13.35
C ALA A 461 -12.75 2.04 13.00
N VAL A 462 -12.64 2.56 11.76
CA VAL A 462 -11.44 3.28 11.30
C VAL A 462 -11.65 4.77 11.07
N TYR A 463 -12.88 5.26 11.18
CA TYR A 463 -13.23 6.63 10.83
C TYR A 463 -12.38 7.67 11.58
N GLY A 464 -12.26 7.55 12.91
CA GLY A 464 -11.46 8.46 13.72
C GLY A 464 -9.99 8.47 13.28
N TYR A 465 -9.44 7.29 13.02
CA TYR A 465 -8.08 7.12 12.53
C TYR A 465 -7.82 7.83 11.19
N PHE A 466 -8.65 7.60 10.16
CA PHE A 466 -8.49 8.27 8.86
C PHE A 466 -8.79 9.77 8.94
N LEU A 467 -9.64 10.19 9.89
CA LEU A 467 -9.87 11.59 10.19
C LEU A 467 -8.64 12.27 10.84
N ASP A 468 -7.75 11.54 11.51
CA ASP A 468 -6.57 12.13 12.14
C ASP A 468 -5.28 11.98 11.29
N CYS A 469 -5.08 10.82 10.66
CA CYS A 469 -3.78 10.42 10.09
C CYS A 469 -3.61 10.66 8.59
N GLY A 470 -4.68 11.04 7.87
CA GLY A 470 -4.70 11.07 6.41
C GLY A 470 -4.86 9.68 5.77
N GLY A 471 -4.50 9.53 4.48
CA GLY A 471 -4.81 8.32 3.69
C GLY A 471 -6.17 8.42 3.01
N VAL A 472 -6.47 9.60 2.45
CA VAL A 472 -7.79 9.95 1.93
C VAL A 472 -8.21 9.02 0.80
N ALA A 473 -7.27 8.58 -0.04
CA ALA A 473 -7.60 7.75 -1.19
C ALA A 473 -8.03 6.33 -0.77
N GLU A 474 -7.33 5.71 0.19
CA GLU A 474 -7.76 4.45 0.80
C GLU A 474 -9.11 4.60 1.48
N TRP A 475 -9.31 5.71 2.19
CA TRP A 475 -10.54 5.96 2.92
C TRP A 475 -11.73 6.13 1.99
N ILE A 476 -11.56 6.83 0.85
CA ILE A 476 -12.59 6.94 -0.19
C ILE A 476 -12.94 5.55 -0.73
N VAL A 477 -11.96 4.73 -1.10
CA VAL A 477 -12.21 3.36 -1.61
C VAL A 477 -12.98 2.53 -0.58
N MET A 478 -12.58 2.61 0.69
CA MET A 478 -13.23 1.88 1.78
C MET A 478 -14.69 2.35 1.97
N LEU A 479 -14.92 3.66 1.97
CA LEU A 479 -16.26 4.24 2.16
C LEU A 479 -17.17 4.07 0.94
N GLU A 480 -16.64 4.05 -0.29
CA GLU A 480 -17.42 3.72 -1.49
C GLU A 480 -17.97 2.29 -1.39
N ASN A 481 -17.14 1.33 -0.97
CA ASN A 481 -17.58 -0.03 -0.69
C ASN A 481 -18.52 -0.11 0.53
N GLY A 482 -18.27 0.70 1.56
CA GLY A 482 -19.16 0.82 2.73
C GLY A 482 -20.56 1.31 2.36
N VAL A 483 -20.67 2.31 1.48
CA VAL A 483 -21.97 2.81 0.99
C VAL A 483 -22.70 1.73 0.17
N ILE A 484 -21.99 0.96 -0.65
CA ILE A 484 -22.59 -0.21 -1.34
C ILE A 484 -23.13 -1.22 -0.33
N ALA A 485 -22.36 -1.49 0.73
CA ALA A 485 -22.77 -2.39 1.80
C ALA A 485 -24.01 -1.87 2.55
N ALA A 486 -24.05 -0.59 2.93
CA ALA A 486 -25.17 0.02 3.62
C ALA A 486 -26.47 -0.05 2.79
N ARG A 487 -26.39 0.21 1.49
CA ARG A 487 -27.52 0.04 0.57
C ARG A 487 -28.01 -1.41 0.50
N THR A 488 -27.10 -2.37 0.60
CA THR A 488 -27.44 -3.80 0.60
C THR A 488 -28.09 -4.23 1.92
N LEU A 489 -27.78 -3.56 3.03
CA LEU A 489 -28.45 -3.76 4.32
C LEU A 489 -29.87 -3.17 4.36
N ASP A 490 -30.18 -2.25 3.44
CA ASP A 490 -31.41 -1.45 3.46
C ASP A 490 -31.58 -0.67 4.77
N ASP A 491 -30.46 -0.17 5.33
CA ASP A 491 -30.44 0.66 6.54
C ASP A 491 -30.11 2.12 6.17
N PRO A 492 -31.13 3.01 6.06
CA PRO A 492 -30.93 4.39 5.65
C PRO A 492 -30.15 5.22 6.66
N ALA A 493 -30.13 4.86 7.95
CA ALA A 493 -29.34 5.57 8.95
C ALA A 493 -27.84 5.28 8.79
N VAL A 494 -27.50 4.01 8.57
CA VAL A 494 -26.13 3.58 8.26
C VAL A 494 -25.67 4.17 6.93
N GLU A 495 -26.52 4.17 5.89
CA GLU A 495 -26.18 4.78 4.61
C GLU A 495 -25.94 6.29 4.76
N ALA A 496 -26.79 7.02 5.47
CA ALA A 496 -26.64 8.46 5.69
C ALA A 496 -25.29 8.78 6.35
N GLU A 497 -24.91 8.03 7.39
CA GLU A 497 -23.62 8.21 8.07
C GLU A 497 -22.44 7.92 7.14
N LEU A 498 -22.44 6.79 6.42
CA LEU A 498 -21.32 6.47 5.51
C LEU A 498 -21.21 7.45 4.33
N GLN A 499 -22.33 7.97 3.82
CA GLN A 499 -22.33 9.04 2.81
C GLN A 499 -21.74 10.34 3.39
N TRP A 500 -22.04 10.67 4.65
CA TRP A 500 -21.45 11.81 5.35
C TRP A 500 -19.93 11.67 5.53
N GLN A 501 -19.47 10.49 5.93
CA GLN A 501 -18.04 10.18 6.03
C GLN A 501 -17.37 10.25 4.66
N LEU A 502 -18.01 9.74 3.60
CA LEU A 502 -17.48 9.77 2.23
C LEU A 502 -17.37 11.20 1.69
N ALA A 503 -18.37 12.02 1.97
CA ALA A 503 -18.33 13.45 1.66
C ALA A 503 -17.16 14.15 2.36
N THR A 504 -16.93 13.82 3.64
CA THR A 504 -15.79 14.33 4.42
C THR A 504 -14.46 13.90 3.80
N ALA A 505 -14.33 12.64 3.39
CA ALA A 505 -13.14 12.14 2.71
C ALA A 505 -12.88 12.89 1.40
N TYR A 506 -13.90 13.09 0.55
CA TYR A 506 -13.77 13.88 -0.67
C TYR A 506 -13.43 15.36 -0.42
N LEU A 507 -13.91 15.98 0.66
CA LEU A 507 -13.48 17.33 1.03
C LEU A 507 -11.99 17.37 1.38
N ARG A 508 -11.51 16.38 2.14
CA ARG A 508 -10.09 16.26 2.51
C ARG A 508 -9.19 15.94 1.33
N GLN A 509 -9.74 15.36 0.27
CA GLN A 509 -9.00 15.16 -0.98
C GLN A 509 -8.61 16.51 -1.63
N GLY A 510 -9.31 17.61 -1.30
CA GLY A 510 -8.96 18.95 -1.76
C GLY A 510 -9.19 19.22 -3.25
N THR A 511 -9.61 18.22 -4.05
CA THR A 511 -9.83 18.35 -5.50
C THR A 511 -11.10 19.14 -5.81
N ALA A 512 -11.11 19.85 -6.95
CA ALA A 512 -12.34 20.50 -7.43
C ALA A 512 -13.44 19.45 -7.76
N ALA A 513 -13.04 18.29 -8.27
CA ALA A 513 -13.92 17.14 -8.49
C ALA A 513 -14.45 16.57 -7.16
N GLY A 514 -13.59 16.40 -6.17
CA GLY A 514 -13.90 15.95 -4.82
C GLY A 514 -14.83 16.91 -4.09
N ARG A 515 -14.67 18.23 -4.24
CA ARG A 515 -15.65 19.21 -3.71
C ARG A 515 -17.03 19.04 -4.34
N ARG A 516 -17.13 18.73 -5.63
CA ARG A 516 -18.41 18.44 -6.29
C ARG A 516 -19.00 17.12 -5.78
N ALA A 517 -18.21 16.06 -5.76
CA ALA A 517 -18.60 14.76 -5.22
C ALA A 517 -19.06 14.89 -3.76
N ALA A 518 -18.33 15.59 -2.90
CA ALA A 518 -18.69 15.83 -1.52
C ALA A 518 -20.06 16.49 -1.37
N ARG A 519 -20.38 17.51 -2.19
CA ARG A 519 -21.70 18.16 -2.17
C ARG A 519 -22.83 17.19 -2.52
N GLU A 520 -22.62 16.33 -3.52
CA GLU A 520 -23.60 15.29 -3.89
C GLU A 520 -23.80 14.28 -2.76
N ARG A 521 -22.70 13.83 -2.12
CA ARG A 521 -22.74 12.89 -1.00
C ARG A 521 -23.40 13.48 0.24
N PHE A 522 -23.10 14.74 0.59
CA PHE A 522 -23.77 15.43 1.69
C PHE A 522 -25.28 15.61 1.44
N ARG A 523 -25.68 15.92 0.21
CA ARG A 523 -27.10 16.00 -0.16
C ARG A 523 -27.79 14.65 0.02
N SER A 524 -27.18 13.58 -0.50
CA SER A 524 -27.71 12.22 -0.33
C SER A 524 -27.83 11.83 1.15
N ALA A 525 -26.84 12.18 1.97
CA ALA A 525 -26.89 11.92 3.42
C ALA A 525 -28.04 12.68 4.10
N ALA A 526 -28.25 13.95 3.74
CA ALA A 526 -29.33 14.77 4.29
C ALA A 526 -30.72 14.22 3.90
N GLU A 527 -30.92 13.87 2.63
CA GLU A 527 -32.17 13.27 2.14
C GLU A 527 -32.50 11.95 2.85
N LEU A 528 -31.49 11.11 3.12
CA LEU A 528 -31.67 9.85 3.86
C LEU A 528 -31.98 10.11 5.34
N ALA A 529 -31.28 11.05 5.98
CA ALA A 529 -31.54 11.42 7.37
C ALA A 529 -32.95 12.01 7.58
N GLU A 530 -33.44 12.79 6.61
CA GLU A 530 -34.83 13.30 6.62
C GLU A 530 -35.85 12.16 6.56
N ARG A 531 -35.65 11.15 5.69
CA ARG A 531 -36.53 9.97 5.62
C ARG A 531 -36.60 9.22 6.95
N VAL A 532 -35.43 8.96 7.56
CA VAL A 532 -35.36 8.31 8.88
C VAL A 532 -36.09 9.13 9.96
N SER A 533 -36.00 10.45 9.90
CA SER A 533 -36.71 11.34 10.82
C SER A 533 -38.22 11.39 10.59
N ILE A 534 -38.70 11.10 9.37
CA ILE A 534 -40.13 11.14 8.99
C ILE A 534 -40.83 9.80 9.33
N ASP A 535 -40.16 8.67 9.17
CA ASP A 535 -40.78 7.33 9.26
C ASP A 535 -41.03 6.81 10.69
N GLY A 536 -40.54 7.49 11.74
CA GLY A 536 -41.05 7.39 13.12
C GLY A 536 -41.11 6.02 13.82
N ALA A 537 -40.67 4.92 13.21
CA ALA A 537 -40.82 3.56 13.76
C ALA A 537 -39.64 2.65 13.41
N GLY A 538 -38.74 2.42 14.39
CA GLY A 538 -37.76 1.34 14.31
C GLY A 538 -36.45 1.60 15.04
N VAL A 539 -36.44 1.47 16.37
CA VAL A 539 -35.27 1.19 17.23
C VAL A 539 -33.92 1.75 16.77
N ILE A 540 -33.76 3.07 16.85
CA ILE A 540 -32.53 3.64 17.39
C ILE A 540 -32.99 4.42 18.62
N GLN A 541 -32.56 3.98 19.81
CA GLN A 541 -32.76 4.74 21.04
C GLN A 541 -32.34 6.18 20.76
N ALA A 542 -33.26 7.12 20.90
CA ALA A 542 -33.12 8.55 20.59
C ALA A 542 -32.01 9.29 21.38
N GLY A 543 -31.12 8.56 22.06
CA GLY A 543 -29.86 9.06 22.61
C GLY A 543 -28.60 8.70 21.80
N GLN A 544 -28.69 8.00 20.66
CA GLN A 544 -27.52 7.56 19.88
C GLN A 544 -27.51 7.92 18.38
N ALA A 545 -28.51 8.64 17.87
CA ALA A 545 -28.32 9.33 16.59
C ALA A 545 -27.32 10.49 16.82
N PRO A 546 -26.15 10.52 16.16
CA PRO A 546 -25.31 11.71 16.23
C PRO A 546 -26.16 12.88 15.72
N ALA A 547 -26.20 13.98 16.46
CA ALA A 547 -26.98 15.15 16.10
C ALA A 547 -26.55 15.70 14.73
N PHE A 548 -27.20 15.23 13.66
CA PHE A 548 -26.91 15.59 12.27
C PHE A 548 -27.15 17.09 12.03
N SER A 549 -28.08 17.71 12.77
CA SER A 549 -28.44 19.12 12.64
C SER A 549 -27.35 20.11 13.06
N HIS A 550 -26.40 19.72 13.91
CA HIS A 550 -25.32 20.60 14.40
C HIS A 550 -23.98 20.44 13.66
N ARG A 551 -23.87 19.49 12.71
CA ARG A 551 -22.60 19.14 12.04
C ARG A 551 -22.49 19.59 10.58
N LEU A 552 -23.53 20.20 10.01
CA LEU A 552 -23.42 20.87 8.72
C LEU A 552 -22.41 22.03 8.84
N PRO A 553 -21.31 22.05 8.06
CA PRO A 553 -20.52 23.26 7.93
C PRO A 553 -21.47 24.33 7.40
N ARG A 554 -21.67 25.42 8.16
CA ARG A 554 -22.21 26.64 7.57
C ARG A 554 -21.28 26.97 6.41
N ALA A 555 -21.74 26.78 5.19
CA ALA A 555 -21.00 27.11 4.00
C ALA A 555 -20.58 28.57 4.14
N GLY A 556 -19.29 28.79 4.40
CA GLY A 556 -18.72 30.12 4.41
C GLY A 556 -18.86 30.70 3.02
N GLY A 557 -19.70 31.74 2.90
CA GLY A 557 -19.67 32.75 1.85
C GLY A 557 -19.53 32.25 0.41
N ALA A 558 -20.57 31.59 -0.10
CA ALA A 558 -20.89 31.63 -1.53
C ALA A 558 -22.38 31.33 -1.68
N ASP A 559 -23.15 32.36 -2.05
CA ASP A 559 -24.58 32.27 -2.31
C ASP A 559 -24.91 31.06 -3.20
N LEU A 560 -25.73 30.15 -2.67
CA LEU A 560 -26.53 29.27 -3.48
C LEU A 560 -27.74 30.09 -3.97
N PRO A 561 -28.06 30.12 -5.27
CA PRO A 561 -29.29 30.74 -5.71
C PRO A 561 -30.46 29.94 -5.12
N GLY A 562 -31.27 30.62 -4.31
CA GLY A 562 -32.50 30.06 -3.75
C GLY A 562 -33.48 29.65 -4.86
N PRO A 563 -34.41 28.74 -4.57
CA PRO A 563 -35.41 28.32 -5.54
C PRO A 563 -36.28 29.51 -5.95
N ASP A 564 -36.45 29.68 -7.26
CA ASP A 564 -37.28 30.69 -7.92
C ASP A 564 -38.62 30.92 -7.18
N ASP A 565 -38.78 32.08 -6.55
CA ASP A 565 -40.06 32.61 -6.09
C ASP A 565 -40.83 33.17 -7.31
N ARG A 566 -41.37 32.27 -8.13
CA ARG A 566 -42.43 32.61 -9.08
C ARG A 566 -43.79 32.45 -8.42
N SER A 567 -44.11 33.30 -7.43
CA SER A 567 -45.48 33.31 -6.90
C SER A 567 -45.95 34.62 -6.26
N ARG A 568 -45.51 35.80 -6.73
CA ARG A 568 -46.17 37.07 -6.36
C ARG A 568 -46.25 38.06 -7.53
N ARG A 569 -47.28 37.92 -8.37
CA ARG A 569 -47.92 39.06 -9.03
C ARG A 569 -49.34 39.19 -8.48
N SER A 570 -49.54 40.19 -7.64
CA SER A 570 -50.88 40.75 -7.37
C SER A 570 -51.09 42.00 -8.23
N PRO A 571 -52.34 42.32 -8.57
CA PRO A 571 -52.70 43.22 -9.66
C PRO A 571 -52.73 44.67 -9.20
N ALA A 572 -52.20 45.58 -10.02
CA ALA A 572 -52.36 47.02 -9.82
C ALA A 572 -53.02 47.65 -11.05
N ALA A 573 -54.28 48.03 -10.83
CA ALA A 573 -55.00 49.19 -11.34
C ALA A 573 -54.96 49.53 -12.85
N LEU A 574 -56.10 49.25 -13.49
CA LEU A 574 -56.70 50.04 -14.56
C LEU A 574 -56.99 51.48 -14.11
N ASN A 575 -56.51 52.47 -14.86
CA ASN A 575 -57.24 53.62 -15.41
C ASN A 575 -56.26 54.75 -15.74
N ASP A 576 -56.13 55.08 -17.03
CA ASP A 576 -56.61 56.37 -17.55
C ASP A 576 -56.64 56.36 -19.09
N THR A 577 -57.86 56.57 -19.60
CA THR A 577 -58.35 57.19 -20.85
C THR A 577 -57.40 58.25 -21.44
N ASP A 578 -57.29 58.61 -22.72
CA ASP A 578 -57.98 58.47 -24.03
C ASP A 578 -57.07 59.31 -25.01
N PRO A 579 -57.44 59.68 -26.27
CA PRO A 579 -58.07 58.98 -27.39
C PRO A 579 -57.28 59.15 -28.72
N LEU A 580 -57.51 58.25 -29.69
CA LEU A 580 -57.83 58.49 -31.12
C LEU A 580 -57.69 57.21 -31.94
#